data_AF-A0A524GWV0-F1
#
_entry.id   AF-A0A524GWV0-F1
#
_cell.length_a   1.000
_cell.length_b   1.000
_cell.length_c   1.000
_cell.angle_alpha   90.00
_cell.angle_beta   90.00
_cell.angle_gamma   90.00
#
_symmetry.space_group_name_H-M   'P 1'
#
loop_
_entity.id
_entity.type
_entity.pdbx_description
1 polymer ?
#
loop_
_entity_poly.entity_id
_entity_poly.type
_entity_poly.pdbx_seq_one_letter_code
_entity_poly.pdbx_strand_id
1 'polypeptide(L)'
;MSVPRESMTDNGVMFTRRETETAFNYFILNNGDKAFDGWLPLRKSSQSVAMFNPATDQYGISKSRITVDGTTEIYTRLYPGESLIASAYKNPVKGKPYTFYDPLSTQKEITGTWDMAFISGGPV
;
A
#
# COMPACT_ATOMS: atom_id res chain seq x y z
N MET A 1 -9.23 28.60 -0.71
CA MET A 1 -9.64 27.20 -0.48
C MET A 1 -8.38 26.44 -0.11
N SER A 2 -8.16 26.08 1.16
CA SER A 2 -6.94 25.36 1.55
C SER A 2 -7.10 23.88 1.20
N VAL A 3 -6.04 23.27 0.67
CA VAL A 3 -5.97 21.82 0.53
C VAL A 3 -5.45 21.29 1.86
N PRO A 4 -6.25 20.54 2.65
CA PRO A 4 -5.80 20.03 3.93
C PRO A 4 -4.66 19.01 3.74
N ARG A 5 -3.54 19.16 4.46
CA ARG A 5 -2.38 18.25 4.39
C ARG A 5 -2.75 16.84 4.83
N GLU A 6 -2.38 15.81 4.07
CA GLU A 6 -2.52 14.42 4.51
C GLU A 6 -1.28 14.02 5.33
N SER A 7 -1.49 13.55 6.55
CA SER A 7 -0.42 13.26 7.53
C SER A 7 0.38 12.00 7.19
N MET A 8 -0.03 11.23 6.19
CA MET A 8 0.77 10.09 5.70
C MET A 8 2.18 10.50 5.25
N THR A 9 2.33 11.73 4.76
CA THR A 9 3.62 12.30 4.34
C THR A 9 4.62 12.41 5.49
N ASP A 10 4.16 12.43 6.74
CA ASP A 10 5.01 12.51 7.93
C ASP A 10 5.83 11.22 8.14
N ASN A 11 5.40 10.11 7.52
CA ASN A 11 6.04 8.80 7.61
C ASN A 11 6.83 8.42 6.35
N GLY A 12 7.15 9.38 5.47
CA GLY A 12 7.80 9.09 4.18
C GLY A 12 6.87 8.45 3.15
N VAL A 13 5.58 8.36 3.45
CA VAL A 13 4.55 7.81 2.56
C VAL A 13 3.96 8.94 1.72
N MET A 14 4.24 8.91 0.41
CA MET A 14 3.68 9.82 -0.56
C MET A 14 2.38 9.26 -1.14
N PHE A 15 1.54 10.15 -1.67
CA PHE A 15 0.34 9.73 -2.37
C PHE A 15 -0.06 10.73 -3.45
N THR A 16 -0.84 10.25 -4.41
CA THR A 16 -1.73 11.07 -5.23
C THR A 16 -3.15 10.55 -5.12
N ARG A 17 -4.13 11.44 -5.23
CA ARG A 17 -5.55 11.10 -5.08
C ARG A 17 -6.34 11.55 -6.30
N ARG A 18 -7.17 10.65 -6.83
CA ARG A 18 -8.18 10.94 -7.87
C ARG A 18 -9.56 10.56 -7.36
N GLU A 19 -10.53 11.43 -7.58
CA GLU A 19 -11.93 11.14 -7.30
C GLU A 19 -12.63 10.63 -8.56
N THR A 20 -13.47 9.62 -8.39
CA THR A 20 -14.43 9.14 -9.40
C THR A 20 -15.85 9.28 -8.86
N GLU A 21 -16.83 8.92 -9.69
CA GLU A 21 -18.23 8.86 -9.24
C GLU A 21 -18.41 7.94 -8.02
N THR A 22 -17.65 6.84 -7.95
CA THR A 22 -17.85 5.76 -6.97
C THR A 22 -16.84 5.75 -5.82
N ALA A 23 -15.66 6.35 -5.97
CA ALA A 23 -14.58 6.23 -4.99
C ALA A 23 -13.59 7.40 -5.00
N PHE A 24 -12.86 7.53 -3.89
CA PHE A 24 -11.60 8.26 -3.82
C PHE A 24 -10.45 7.26 -3.95
N ASN A 25 -9.68 7.35 -5.03
CA ASN A 25 -8.60 6.44 -5.36
C ASN A 25 -7.26 7.08 -5.00
N TYR A 26 -6.48 6.39 -4.19
CA TYR A 26 -5.17 6.80 -3.74
C TYR A 26 -4.14 5.89 -4.39
N PHE A 27 -3.15 6.46 -5.06
CA PHE A 27 -1.89 5.77 -5.30
C PHE A 27 -0.95 6.15 -4.16
N ILE A 28 -0.48 5.16 -3.41
CA ILE A 28 0.31 5.32 -2.19
C ILE A 28 1.67 4.69 -2.44
N LEU A 29 2.74 5.42 -2.14
CA LEU A 29 4.12 5.01 -2.34
C LEU A 29 4.91 5.25 -1.06
N ASN A 30 5.64 4.25 -0.58
CA ASN A 30 6.66 4.50 0.41
C ASN A 30 7.94 5.01 -0.29
N ASN A 31 8.13 6.34 -0.25
CA ASN A 31 9.31 7.00 -0.81
C ASN A 31 10.40 7.22 0.26
N GLY A 32 10.21 6.69 1.47
CA GLY A 32 11.20 6.70 2.53
C GLY A 32 12.21 5.56 2.39
N ASP A 33 13.18 5.56 3.29
CA ASP A 33 14.23 4.53 3.43
C ASP A 33 13.86 3.44 4.44
N LYS A 34 12.70 3.57 5.11
CA LYS A 34 12.23 2.65 6.15
C LYS A 34 10.91 2.01 5.76
N ALA A 35 10.69 0.77 6.22
CA ALA A 35 9.40 0.13 6.09
C ALA A 35 8.34 0.88 6.93
N PHE A 36 7.15 1.02 6.37
CA PHE A 36 5.95 1.47 7.07
C PHE A 36 5.11 0.25 7.44
N ASP A 37 4.74 0.13 8.71
CA ASP A 37 3.76 -0.85 9.20
C ASP A 37 2.87 -0.12 10.22
N GLY A 38 1.63 0.15 9.83
CA GLY A 38 0.72 0.86 10.71
C GLY A 38 -0.57 1.30 10.07
N TRP A 39 -1.27 2.19 10.79
CA TRP A 39 -2.52 2.78 10.36
C TRP A 39 -2.25 4.04 9.54
N LEU A 40 -2.71 4.04 8.30
CA LEU A 40 -2.57 5.13 7.36
C LEU A 40 -3.91 5.89 7.28
N PRO A 41 -3.97 7.18 7.66
CA PRO A 41 -5.19 7.96 7.58
C PRO A 41 -5.53 8.32 6.14
N LEU A 42 -6.81 8.18 5.79
CA LEU A 42 -7.41 8.68 4.58
C LEU A 42 -8.37 9.81 4.97
N ARG A 43 -8.13 11.04 4.53
CA ARG A 43 -9.01 12.17 4.89
C ARG A 43 -10.46 12.03 4.42
N LYS A 44 -10.74 11.15 3.46
CA LYS A 44 -12.10 10.91 2.98
C LYS A 44 -12.71 9.76 3.78
N SER A 45 -13.69 10.11 4.61
CA SER A 45 -14.50 9.12 5.31
C SER A 45 -15.07 8.13 4.30
N SER A 46 -14.85 6.85 4.58
CA SER A 46 -15.34 5.74 3.80
C SER A 46 -15.71 4.59 4.70
N GLN A 47 -16.80 3.90 4.36
CA GLN A 47 -17.25 2.70 5.05
C GLN A 47 -16.51 1.44 4.57
N SER A 48 -15.85 1.49 3.41
CA SER A 48 -15.11 0.37 2.85
C SER A 48 -13.98 0.83 1.94
N VAL A 49 -12.79 0.28 2.15
CA VAL A 49 -11.61 0.55 1.34
C VAL A 49 -11.12 -0.75 0.71
N ALA A 50 -11.02 -0.80 -0.62
CA ALA A 50 -10.31 -1.88 -1.29
C ALA A 50 -8.84 -1.51 -1.48
N MET A 51 -7.96 -2.50 -1.41
CA MET A 51 -6.54 -2.39 -1.70
C MET A 51 -6.21 -3.26 -2.91
N PHE A 52 -5.28 -2.76 -3.73
CA PHE A 52 -4.69 -3.47 -4.85
C PHE A 52 -3.18 -3.22 -4.85
N ASN A 53 -2.40 -4.29 -4.90
CA ASN A 53 -0.96 -4.26 -5.07
C ASN A 53 -0.62 -4.56 -6.54
N PRO A 54 -0.20 -3.55 -7.32
CA PRO A 54 0.06 -3.73 -8.75
C PRO A 54 1.29 -4.59 -9.05
N ALA A 55 2.20 -4.81 -8.08
CA ALA A 55 3.40 -5.63 -8.28
C ALA A 55 3.11 -7.13 -8.17
N THR A 56 2.06 -7.52 -7.43
CA THR A 56 1.73 -8.92 -7.14
C THR A 56 0.35 -9.34 -7.63
N ASP A 57 -0.41 -8.42 -8.23
CA ASP A 57 -1.82 -8.57 -8.62
C ASP A 57 -2.76 -8.91 -7.44
N GLN A 58 -2.31 -8.67 -6.20
CA GLN A 58 -3.09 -8.98 -5.01
C GLN A 58 -4.13 -7.88 -4.75
N TYR A 59 -5.37 -8.27 -4.45
CA TYR A 59 -6.43 -7.33 -4.07
C TYR A 59 -7.33 -7.87 -2.97
N GLY A 60 -8.03 -6.97 -2.29
CA GLY A 60 -8.99 -7.31 -1.23
C GLY A 60 -9.50 -6.09 -0.48
N ILE A 61 -10.40 -6.31 0.47
CA ILE A 61 -10.91 -5.27 1.38
C ILE A 61 -9.88 -5.05 2.50
N SER A 62 -9.44 -3.81 2.65
CA SER A 62 -8.50 -3.42 3.68
C SER A 62 -9.07 -3.60 5.08
N LYS A 63 -8.20 -3.88 6.04
CA LYS A 63 -8.52 -3.71 7.45
C LYS A 63 -8.58 -2.21 7.74
N SER A 64 -9.79 -1.68 7.94
CA SER A 64 -10.03 -0.26 8.22
C SER A 64 -10.59 -0.02 9.63
N ARG A 65 -10.36 1.17 10.17
CA ARG A 65 -11.00 1.68 11.40
C ARG A 65 -11.41 3.13 11.20
N ILE A 66 -12.33 3.59 12.06
CA ILE A 66 -12.69 5.00 12.16
C ILE A 66 -12.18 5.48 13.52
N THR A 67 -11.40 6.55 13.53
CA THR A 67 -10.87 7.17 14.74
C THR A 67 -11.93 8.00 15.46
N VAL A 68 -11.66 8.44 16.69
CA VAL A 68 -12.62 9.22 17.50
C VAL A 68 -13.00 10.56 16.82
N ASP A 69 -12.09 11.15 16.07
CA ASP A 69 -12.29 12.35 15.25
C ASP A 69 -12.98 12.08 13.90
N GLY A 70 -13.38 10.84 13.62
CA GLY A 70 -14.11 10.45 12.41
C GLY A 70 -13.23 10.20 11.18
N THR A 71 -11.91 10.14 11.34
CA THR A 71 -10.97 9.85 10.25
C THR A 71 -10.95 8.35 9.94
N THR A 72 -11.08 7.99 8.66
CA THR A 72 -10.90 6.59 8.23
C THR A 72 -9.41 6.29 8.16
N GLU A 73 -8.96 5.23 8.82
CA GLU A 73 -7.61 4.72 8.70
C GLU A 73 -7.61 3.30 8.15
N ILE A 74 -6.62 2.99 7.31
CA ILE A 74 -6.38 1.65 6.78
C ILE A 74 -5.07 1.10 7.32
N TYR A 75 -5.07 -0.17 7.72
CA TYR A 75 -3.82 -0.84 8.06
C TYR A 75 -3.04 -1.13 6.77
N THR A 76 -1.78 -0.72 6.75
CA THR A 76 -0.93 -0.77 5.56
C THR A 76 0.49 -1.18 5.95
N ARG A 77 1.08 -2.07 5.15
CA ARG A 77 2.51 -2.37 5.18
C ARG A 77 3.13 -2.05 3.83
N LEU A 78 4.24 -1.34 3.84
CA LEU A 78 4.99 -0.94 2.64
C LEU A 78 6.49 -0.95 2.95
N TYR A 79 7.27 -1.75 2.22
CA TYR A 79 8.71 -1.61 2.18
C TYR A 79 9.15 -0.37 1.38
N PRO A 80 10.39 0.13 1.55
CA PRO A 80 10.93 1.19 0.72
C PRO A 80 10.75 0.91 -0.78
N GLY A 81 10.14 1.84 -1.51
CA GLY A 81 9.86 1.72 -2.94
C GLY A 81 8.58 0.94 -3.28
N GLU A 82 7.91 0.30 -2.32
CA GLU A 82 6.64 -0.37 -2.59
C GLU A 82 5.49 0.63 -2.75
N SER A 83 4.52 0.25 -3.58
CA SER A 83 3.32 1.03 -3.82
C SER A 83 2.06 0.17 -3.80
N LEU A 84 0.94 0.83 -3.55
CA LEU A 84 -0.39 0.24 -3.58
C LEU A 84 -1.42 1.25 -4.07
N ILE A 85 -2.54 0.73 -4.54
CA ILE A 85 -3.74 1.51 -4.83
C ILE A 85 -4.77 1.22 -3.75
N ALA A 86 -5.29 2.27 -3.11
CA ALA A 86 -6.40 2.19 -2.17
C ALA A 86 -7.63 2.92 -2.73
N SER A 87 -8.74 2.22 -2.87
CA SER A 87 -10.02 2.76 -3.35
C SER A 87 -11.00 2.87 -2.19
N ALA A 88 -11.19 4.09 -1.70
CA ALA A 88 -12.15 4.41 -0.64
C ALA A 88 -13.52 4.70 -1.25
N TYR A 89 -14.43 3.73 -1.18
CA TYR A 89 -15.73 3.81 -1.85
C TYR A 89 -16.72 4.72 -1.12
N LYS A 90 -17.53 5.46 -1.88
CA LYS A 90 -18.60 6.31 -1.35
C LYS A 90 -19.77 5.50 -0.79
N ASN A 91 -19.98 4.30 -1.33
CA ASN A 91 -20.95 3.32 -0.87
C ASN A 91 -20.22 2.05 -0.37
N PRO A 92 -20.73 1.35 0.65
CA PRO A 92 -20.11 0.13 1.16
C PRO A 92 -19.98 -0.95 0.08
N VAL A 93 -18.80 -1.55 -0.02
CA VAL A 93 -18.53 -2.71 -0.88
C VAL A 93 -18.10 -3.92 -0.03
N LYS A 94 -18.33 -5.13 -0.56
CA LYS A 94 -17.91 -6.40 0.05
C LYS A 94 -16.88 -7.09 -0.82
N GLY A 95 -16.00 -7.86 -0.20
CA GLY A 95 -14.97 -8.64 -0.88
C GLY A 95 -14.16 -9.47 0.11
N LYS A 96 -13.23 -10.27 -0.41
CA LYS A 96 -12.28 -11.00 0.44
C LYS A 96 -11.37 -10.00 1.18
N PRO A 97 -10.98 -10.26 2.44
CA PRO A 97 -9.99 -9.43 3.13
C PRO A 97 -8.67 -9.37 2.35
N TYR A 98 -8.03 -8.21 2.35
CA TYR A 98 -6.65 -8.07 1.89
C TYR A 98 -5.72 -8.64 2.97
N THR A 99 -4.84 -9.56 2.59
CA THR A 99 -3.93 -10.25 3.52
C THR A 99 -2.51 -9.81 3.25
N PHE A 100 -1.82 -9.28 4.25
CA PHE A 100 -0.38 -9.04 4.11
C PHE A 100 0.38 -10.36 4.21
N TYR A 101 1.43 -10.52 3.41
CA TYR A 101 2.36 -11.62 3.58
C TYR A 101 3.13 -11.42 4.88
N ASP A 102 3.01 -12.37 5.80
CA ASP A 102 3.89 -12.47 6.95
C ASP A 102 5.06 -13.37 6.57
N PRO A 103 6.32 -12.91 6.66
CA PRO A 103 7.47 -13.75 6.37
C PRO A 103 7.45 -15.01 7.23
N LEU A 104 7.83 -16.14 6.62
CA LEU A 104 7.98 -17.41 7.33
C LEU A 104 8.91 -17.22 8.53
N SER A 105 8.56 -17.84 9.65
CA SER A 105 9.30 -17.73 10.92
C SER A 105 10.74 -18.24 10.86
N THR A 106 11.08 -19.00 9.83
CA THR A 106 12.44 -19.51 9.61
C THR A 106 12.86 -19.21 8.18
N GLN A 107 13.84 -18.32 8.01
CA GLN A 107 14.51 -18.10 6.74
C GLN A 107 15.28 -19.36 6.36
N LYS A 108 15.26 -19.71 5.07
CA LYS A 108 16.05 -20.81 4.53
C LYS A 108 17.05 -20.25 3.54
N GLU A 109 18.33 -20.44 3.83
CA GLU A 109 19.41 -20.07 2.93
C GLU A 109 19.32 -20.90 1.64
N ILE A 110 19.51 -20.23 0.49
CA ILE A 110 19.72 -20.91 -0.79
C ILE A 110 21.21 -21.22 -0.89
N THR A 111 21.58 -22.46 -0.59
CA THR A 111 22.97 -22.93 -0.59
C THR A 111 23.35 -23.57 -1.92
N GLY A 112 24.66 -23.69 -2.18
CA GLY A 112 25.21 -24.28 -3.39
C GLY A 112 25.89 -23.25 -4.30
N THR A 113 26.42 -23.73 -5.42
CA THR A 113 27.07 -22.88 -6.42
C THR A 113 26.02 -22.30 -7.36
N TRP A 114 25.99 -20.97 -7.48
CA TRP A 114 25.17 -20.30 -8.47
C TRP A 114 25.80 -20.47 -9.86
N ASP A 115 25.11 -21.16 -10.75
CA ASP A 115 25.45 -21.15 -12.17
C ASP A 115 24.87 -19.89 -12.81
N MET A 116 25.73 -19.02 -13.35
CA MET A 116 25.36 -17.72 -13.88
C MET A 116 25.92 -17.57 -15.28
N ALA A 117 25.04 -17.26 -16.24
CA ALA A 117 25.41 -16.94 -17.61
C ALA A 117 25.07 -15.48 -17.93
N PHE A 118 26.05 -14.73 -18.42
CA PHE A 118 25.83 -13.39 -18.94
C PHE A 118 25.34 -13.47 -20.38
N ILE A 119 24.08 -13.08 -20.62
CA ILE A 119 23.44 -13.19 -21.94
C ILE A 119 24.02 -12.17 -22.94
N SER A 120 24.49 -11.00 -22.47
CA SER A 120 25.23 -10.02 -23.27
C SER A 120 26.01 -9.03 -22.38
N GLY A 121 27.08 -8.42 -22.90
CA GLY A 121 27.86 -7.35 -22.24
C GLY A 121 28.85 -6.65 -23.19
N GLY A 122 29.38 -5.47 -22.84
CA GLY A 122 30.45 -4.76 -23.58
C GLY A 122 31.04 -3.54 -22.85
N PRO A 123 32.22 -2.99 -23.25
CA PRO A 123 32.96 -3.27 -24.49
C PRO A 123 34.31 -4.00 -24.30
N VAL A 124 34.89 -4.41 -25.43
CA VAL A 124 36.35 -4.64 -25.60
C VAL A 124 37.11 -3.32 -25.63
#